data_AF-A0A4R3I9F2-F1
#
_entry.id   AF-A0A4R3I9F2-F1
#
_cell.length_a   1.000
_cell.length_b   1.000
_cell.length_c   1.000
_cell.angle_alpha   90.00
_cell.angle_beta   90.00
_cell.angle_gamma   90.00
#
_symmetry.space_group_name_H-M   'P 1'
#
loop_
_entity.id
_entity.type
_entity.pdbx_description
1 polymer ?
#
loop_
_entity_poly.entity_id
_entity_poly.type
_entity_poly.pdbx_seq_one_letter_code
_entity_poly.pdbx_strand_id
1 'polypeptide(L)'
;MAAASSYRIGLLLAALFIALSAGASYWFTQNHVDWLIKEVPDSILYQKQWQTQIDQMTSITHPAVFHWLPTNCFCRYFSLNHAKQISDTAKSNGYSVFQLNTKTNGLGKTVTLPDSFTTPLSPIIVITRPDGSIVYVGAYSDGVQCNTGTSMVYRFLEDPKSLPARTLVGLNVKTCRCVD
;
A
#
# COMPACT_ATOMS: atom_id res chain seq x y z
N MET A 1 -5.64 53.10 -25.65
CA MET A 1 -6.76 52.19 -25.32
C MET A 1 -6.63 50.78 -25.93
N ALA A 2 -5.81 50.53 -26.95
CA ALA A 2 -5.67 49.19 -27.55
C ALA A 2 -4.99 48.12 -26.67
N ALA A 3 -4.01 48.50 -25.83
CA ALA A 3 -3.23 47.55 -25.02
C ALA A 3 -4.04 46.80 -23.93
N ALA A 4 -5.12 47.43 -23.42
CA ALA A 4 -5.96 46.81 -22.40
C ALA A 4 -6.85 45.67 -22.94
N SER A 5 -7.13 45.67 -24.26
CA SER A 5 -7.94 44.65 -24.92
C SER A 5 -7.15 43.36 -25.14
N SER A 6 -5.92 43.48 -25.64
CA SER A 6 -5.02 42.33 -25.89
C SER A 6 -4.66 41.58 -24.62
N TYR A 7 -4.50 42.29 -23.50
CA TYR A 7 -4.21 41.68 -22.18
C TYR A 7 -5.40 40.84 -21.65
N ARG A 8 -6.63 41.33 -21.83
CA ARG A 8 -7.84 40.58 -21.42
C ARG A 8 -8.05 39.31 -22.25
N ILE A 9 -7.79 39.38 -23.56
CA ILE A 9 -7.85 38.21 -24.44
C ILE A 9 -6.79 37.18 -24.04
N GLY A 10 -5.55 37.63 -23.77
CA GLY A 10 -4.48 36.76 -23.29
C GLY A 10 -4.83 36.04 -21.98
N LEU A 11 -5.40 36.75 -21.00
CA LEU A 11 -5.86 36.16 -19.73
C LEU A 11 -6.97 35.14 -19.93
N LEU A 12 -7.95 35.41 -20.81
CA LEU A 12 -9.04 34.48 -21.10
C LEU A 12 -8.53 33.20 -21.79
N LEU A 13 -7.59 33.32 -22.73
CA LEU A 13 -6.98 32.17 -23.39
C LEU A 13 -6.15 31.34 -22.41
N ALA A 14 -5.39 31.98 -21.52
CA ALA A 14 -4.63 31.29 -20.48
C ALA A 14 -5.56 30.54 -19.51
N ALA A 15 -6.63 31.19 -19.03
CA ALA A 15 -7.61 30.57 -18.15
C ALA A 15 -8.32 29.38 -18.83
N LEU A 16 -8.69 29.52 -20.10
CA LEU A 16 -9.29 28.44 -20.88
C LEU A 16 -8.34 27.26 -21.04
N PHE A 17 -7.06 27.50 -21.34
CA PHE A 17 -6.07 26.45 -21.47
C PHE A 17 -5.85 25.67 -20.16
N ILE A 18 -5.79 26.39 -19.02
CA ILE A 18 -5.69 25.78 -17.69
C ILE A 18 -6.94 24.93 -17.40
N ALA A 19 -8.12 25.47 -17.64
CA ALA A 19 -9.38 24.77 -17.40
C ALA A 19 -9.51 23.49 -18.25
N LEU A 20 -9.15 23.55 -19.53
CA LEU A 20 -9.15 22.39 -20.41
C LEU A 20 -8.13 21.33 -19.98
N SER A 21 -6.93 21.74 -19.58
CA SER A 21 -5.88 20.83 -19.12
C SER A 21 -6.28 20.14 -17.81
N ALA A 22 -6.86 20.88 -16.87
CA ALA A 22 -7.37 20.34 -15.62
C ALA A 22 -8.56 19.39 -15.86
N GLY A 23 -9.49 19.78 -16.74
CA GLY A 23 -10.64 18.95 -17.12
C GLY A 23 -10.23 17.65 -17.81
N ALA A 24 -9.30 17.70 -18.76
CA ALA A 24 -8.74 16.52 -19.42
C ALA A 24 -8.02 15.59 -18.43
N SER A 25 -7.23 16.17 -17.51
CA SER A 25 -6.53 15.40 -16.48
C SER A 25 -7.48 14.72 -15.51
N TYR A 26 -8.53 15.42 -15.08
CA TYR A 26 -9.58 14.87 -14.23
C TYR A 26 -10.34 13.73 -14.94
N TRP A 27 -10.77 13.97 -16.18
CA TRP A 27 -11.45 12.95 -17.00
C TRP A 27 -10.58 11.71 -17.21
N PHE A 28 -9.29 11.89 -17.53
CA PHE A 28 -8.36 10.77 -17.71
C PHE A 28 -8.19 9.98 -16.42
N THR A 29 -8.05 10.68 -15.28
CA THR A 29 -7.88 10.03 -13.98
C THR A 29 -9.11 9.19 -13.62
N GLN A 30 -10.31 9.76 -13.73
CA GLN A 30 -11.56 9.06 -13.42
C GLN A 30 -11.79 7.83 -14.31
N ASN A 31 -11.52 7.93 -15.62
CA ASN A 31 -11.83 6.85 -16.56
C ASN A 31 -10.73 5.81 -16.72
N HIS A 32 -9.47 6.16 -16.46
CA HIS A 32 -8.33 5.29 -16.76
C HIS A 32 -7.41 4.99 -15.58
N VAL A 33 -7.55 5.71 -14.46
CA VAL A 33 -6.63 5.57 -13.31
C VAL A 33 -7.37 5.19 -12.03
N ASP A 34 -8.57 5.72 -11.78
CA ASP A 34 -9.26 5.51 -10.50
C ASP A 34 -9.71 4.07 -10.29
N TRP A 35 -9.90 3.29 -11.36
CA TRP A 35 -10.13 1.84 -11.25
C TRP A 35 -8.96 1.07 -10.62
N LEU A 36 -7.75 1.65 -10.64
CA LEU A 36 -6.54 1.09 -9.99
C LEU A 36 -6.52 1.37 -8.49
N ILE A 37 -7.48 2.13 -7.96
CA ILE A 37 -7.47 2.62 -6.59
C ILE A 37 -8.71 2.10 -5.90
N LYS A 38 -8.53 1.41 -4.77
CA LYS A 38 -9.66 0.99 -3.95
C LYS A 38 -9.45 1.44 -2.51
N GLU A 39 -10.39 2.24 -2.03
CA GLU A 39 -10.44 2.65 -0.64
C GLU A 39 -10.94 1.51 0.23
N VAL A 40 -10.51 1.53 1.49
CA VAL A 40 -11.00 0.60 2.50
C VAL A 40 -12.07 1.30 3.31
N PRO A 41 -13.35 0.93 3.13
CA PRO A 41 -14.47 1.69 3.69
C PRO A 41 -14.55 1.60 5.22
N ASP A 42 -14.03 0.50 5.80
CA ASP A 42 -13.96 0.32 7.25
C ASP A 42 -12.57 -0.23 7.64
N SER A 43 -11.71 0.66 8.13
CA SER A 43 -10.36 0.33 8.55
C SER A 43 -10.32 -0.59 9.77
N ILE A 44 -11.29 -0.50 10.68
CA ILE A 44 -11.37 -1.33 11.88
C ILE A 44 -11.75 -2.76 11.50
N LEU A 45 -12.77 -2.93 10.65
CA LEU A 45 -13.17 -4.24 10.14
C LEU A 45 -12.03 -4.87 9.34
N TYR A 46 -11.36 -4.10 8.50
CA TYR A 46 -10.24 -4.57 7.70
C TYR A 46 -9.07 -5.04 8.56
N GLN A 47 -8.71 -4.27 9.60
CA GLN A 47 -7.73 -4.70 10.58
C GLN A 47 -8.15 -6.01 11.26
N LYS A 48 -9.40 -6.12 11.71
CA LYS A 48 -9.92 -7.33 12.36
C LYS A 48 -9.87 -8.55 11.44
N GLN A 49 -10.20 -8.39 10.15
CA GLN A 49 -10.11 -9.46 9.17
C GLN A 49 -8.68 -9.98 9.05
N TRP A 50 -7.69 -9.08 8.95
CA TRP A 50 -6.28 -9.45 8.94
C TRP A 50 -5.83 -10.09 10.25
N GLN A 51 -6.24 -9.56 11.40
CA GLN A 51 -5.90 -10.13 12.70
C GLN A 51 -6.40 -11.57 12.81
N THR A 52 -7.65 -11.82 12.43
CA THR A 52 -8.22 -13.18 12.41
C THR A 52 -7.40 -14.13 11.53
N GLN A 53 -6.91 -13.69 10.38
CA GLN A 53 -6.07 -14.53 9.53
C GLN A 53 -4.72 -14.84 10.18
N ILE A 54 -4.08 -13.85 10.81
CA ILE A 54 -2.81 -14.03 11.52
C ILE A 54 -2.99 -14.98 12.71
N ASP A 55 -4.06 -14.82 13.50
CA ASP A 55 -4.34 -15.64 14.68
C ASP A 55 -4.59 -17.11 14.32
N GLN A 56 -5.08 -17.38 13.10
CA GLN A 56 -5.31 -18.74 12.59
C GLN A 56 -4.04 -19.41 12.04
N MET A 57 -2.96 -18.66 11.80
CA MET A 57 -1.71 -19.23 11.33
C MET A 57 -1.00 -19.98 12.44
N THR A 58 -0.67 -21.24 12.19
CA THR A 58 0.17 -22.03 13.08
C THR A 58 1.64 -21.94 12.63
N SER A 59 2.57 -22.10 13.58
CA SER A 59 4.02 -22.14 13.29
C SER A 59 4.62 -20.85 12.72
N ILE A 60 4.04 -19.70 13.08
CA ILE A 60 4.64 -18.37 12.88
C ILE A 60 5.29 -17.88 14.18
N THR A 61 6.32 -17.06 14.05
CA THR A 61 7.02 -16.46 15.19
C THR A 61 6.88 -14.95 15.10
N HIS A 62 6.39 -14.34 16.18
CA HIS A 62 6.27 -12.89 16.30
C HIS A 62 7.47 -12.30 17.06
N PRO A 63 7.86 -11.05 16.83
CA PRO A 63 7.28 -10.08 15.89
C PRO A 63 7.54 -10.49 14.42
N ALA A 64 6.62 -10.12 13.54
CA ALA A 64 6.64 -10.61 12.16
C ALA A 64 6.22 -9.55 11.14
N VAL A 65 6.71 -9.74 9.92
CA VAL A 65 6.32 -9.01 8.72
C VAL A 65 5.75 -10.00 7.72
N PHE A 66 4.53 -9.75 7.24
CA PHE A 66 3.84 -10.56 6.25
C PHE A 66 3.66 -9.77 4.96
N HIS A 67 4.09 -10.37 3.85
CA HIS A 67 3.96 -9.81 2.51
C HIS A 67 2.80 -10.50 1.75
N TRP A 68 1.75 -9.75 1.43
CA TRP A 68 0.70 -10.16 0.49
C TRP A 68 0.95 -9.53 -0.89
N LEU A 69 1.46 -10.36 -1.80
CA LEU A 69 1.89 -9.96 -3.13
C LEU A 69 1.44 -10.98 -4.20
N PRO A 70 0.14 -11.21 -4.41
CA PRO A 70 -0.33 -12.11 -5.46
C PRO A 70 0.30 -11.82 -6.84
N THR A 71 0.57 -12.86 -7.62
CA THR A 71 1.29 -12.75 -8.90
C THR A 71 0.46 -12.11 -10.00
N ASN A 72 -0.87 -12.08 -9.88
CA ASN A 72 -1.79 -11.46 -10.83
C ASN A 72 -2.03 -9.95 -10.57
N CYS A 73 -1.30 -9.33 -9.64
CA CYS A 73 -1.46 -7.91 -9.33
C CYS A 73 -0.35 -7.09 -9.96
N PHE A 74 -0.71 -6.18 -10.87
CA PHE A 74 0.23 -5.28 -11.56
C PHE A 74 1.12 -4.49 -10.58
N CYS A 75 0.51 -4.04 -9.46
CA CYS A 75 1.11 -3.62 -8.18
C CYS A 75 2.48 -4.22 -7.85
N ARG A 76 2.55 -5.54 -7.98
CA ARG A 76 3.67 -6.35 -7.50
C ARG A 76 4.98 -5.93 -8.16
N TYR A 77 4.99 -5.68 -9.47
CA TYR A 77 6.24 -5.43 -10.20
C TYR A 77 7.01 -4.22 -9.63
N PHE A 78 6.28 -3.15 -9.29
CA PHE A 78 6.88 -1.92 -8.76
C PHE A 78 7.26 -2.01 -7.29
N SER A 79 6.52 -2.79 -6.49
CA SER A 79 6.77 -2.91 -5.06
C SER A 79 7.81 -3.97 -4.70
N LEU A 80 8.16 -4.89 -5.60
CA LEU A 80 9.04 -6.02 -5.31
C LEU A 80 10.41 -5.63 -4.77
N ASN A 81 11.05 -4.58 -5.30
CA ASN A 81 12.35 -4.14 -4.81
C ASN A 81 12.23 -3.56 -3.39
N HIS A 82 11.21 -2.73 -3.18
CA HIS A 82 10.95 -2.12 -1.88
C HIS A 82 10.55 -3.16 -0.83
N ALA A 83 9.78 -4.16 -1.20
CA ALA A 83 9.44 -5.29 -0.34
C ALA A 83 10.70 -6.04 0.14
N LYS A 84 11.71 -6.21 -0.73
CA LYS A 84 12.99 -6.83 -0.34
C LYS A 84 13.75 -5.97 0.65
N GLN A 85 13.85 -4.67 0.41
CA GLN A 85 14.48 -3.73 1.34
C GLN A 85 13.81 -3.76 2.71
N ILE A 86 12.47 -3.74 2.74
CA ILE A 86 11.70 -3.92 3.97
C ILE A 86 11.99 -5.26 4.63
N SER A 87 12.01 -6.36 3.88
CA SER A 87 12.35 -7.69 4.42
C SER A 87 13.74 -7.71 5.06
N ASP A 88 14.72 -7.06 4.44
CA ASP A 88 16.09 -7.05 4.93
C ASP A 88 16.22 -6.21 6.21
N THR A 89 15.60 -5.03 6.25
CA THR A 89 15.50 -4.20 7.47
C THR A 89 14.73 -4.92 8.58
N ALA A 90 13.62 -5.59 8.25
CA ALA A 90 12.84 -6.34 9.23
C ALA A 90 13.68 -7.46 9.86
N LYS A 91 14.41 -8.24 9.06
CA LYS A 91 15.30 -9.29 9.56
C LYS A 91 16.41 -8.70 10.43
N SER A 92 17.04 -7.59 10.03
CA SER A 92 18.10 -6.96 10.83
C SER A 92 17.60 -6.48 12.20
N ASN A 93 16.31 -6.14 12.29
CA ASN A 93 15.67 -5.68 13.52
C ASN A 93 14.95 -6.81 14.30
N GLY A 94 15.19 -8.08 13.92
CA GLY A 94 14.72 -9.24 14.67
C GLY A 94 13.30 -9.71 14.36
N TYR A 95 12.70 -9.24 13.26
CA TYR A 95 11.40 -9.73 12.80
C TYR A 95 11.55 -11.04 12.02
N SER A 96 10.59 -11.94 12.19
CA SER A 96 10.36 -13.03 11.24
C SER A 96 9.69 -12.48 9.98
N VAL A 97 10.12 -12.92 8.80
CA VAL A 97 9.56 -12.42 7.54
C VAL A 97 8.89 -13.56 6.77
N PHE A 98 7.62 -13.34 6.42
CA PHE A 98 6.77 -14.29 5.73
C PHE A 98 6.18 -13.70 4.46
N GLN A 99 5.91 -14.56 3.48
CA GLN A 99 5.16 -14.23 2.28
C GLN A 99 3.94 -15.14 2.16
N LEU A 100 2.81 -14.54 1.79
CA LEU A 100 1.50 -15.17 1.81
C LEU A 100 1.14 -15.67 0.41
N ASN A 101 0.85 -16.98 0.29
CA ASN A 101 0.40 -17.71 -0.91
C ASN A 101 1.32 -17.67 -2.15
N THR A 102 2.30 -16.78 -2.19
CA THR A 102 3.22 -16.61 -3.31
C THR A 102 4.65 -16.75 -2.85
N LYS A 103 5.48 -17.38 -3.69
CA LYS A 103 6.91 -17.50 -3.45
C LYS A 103 7.68 -16.51 -4.30
N THR A 104 8.49 -15.71 -3.63
CA THR A 104 9.36 -14.68 -4.18
C THR A 104 10.69 -14.77 -3.47
N ASN A 105 11.77 -14.82 -4.25
CA ASN A 105 13.12 -14.85 -3.67
C ASN A 105 13.40 -13.52 -2.94
N GLY A 106 13.94 -13.62 -1.72
CA GLY A 106 14.29 -12.48 -0.87
C GLY A 106 13.22 -12.07 0.17
N LEU A 107 11.95 -12.47 0.00
CA LEU A 107 10.83 -12.00 0.85
C LEU A 107 10.46 -12.94 2.02
N GLY A 108 11.38 -13.81 2.44
CA GLY A 108 11.18 -14.68 3.60
C GLY A 108 10.44 -16.00 3.30
N LYS A 109 9.95 -16.66 4.37
CA LYS A 109 9.34 -18.00 4.29
C LYS A 109 7.91 -17.92 3.77
N THR A 110 7.52 -18.82 2.87
CA THR A 110 6.14 -18.90 2.40
C THR A 110 5.25 -19.54 3.46
N VAL A 111 4.10 -18.92 3.71
CA VAL A 111 2.99 -19.49 4.48
C VAL A 111 1.70 -19.36 3.68
N THR A 112 0.77 -20.27 3.93
CA THR A 112 -0.48 -20.37 3.19
C THR A 112 -1.61 -19.75 4.00
N LEU A 113 -2.35 -18.84 3.37
CA LEU A 113 -3.66 -18.40 3.81
C LEU A 113 -4.75 -19.28 3.17
N PRO A 114 -5.91 -19.45 3.84
CA PRO A 114 -7.06 -20.13 3.25
C PRO A 114 -7.47 -19.49 1.92
N ASP A 115 -7.90 -20.31 0.95
CA ASP A 115 -8.38 -19.81 -0.35
C ASP A 115 -9.62 -18.89 -0.23
N SER A 116 -10.34 -18.97 0.89
CA SER A 116 -11.44 -18.09 1.22
C SER A 116 -11.00 -16.66 1.57
N PHE A 117 -9.73 -16.44 1.89
CA PHE A 117 -9.20 -15.10 2.13
C PHE A 117 -9.04 -14.39 0.80
N THR A 118 -9.93 -13.43 0.56
CA THR A 118 -9.86 -12.56 -0.62
C THR A 118 -9.68 -11.13 -0.17
N THR A 119 -8.69 -10.46 -0.76
CA THR A 119 -8.58 -9.01 -0.66
C THR A 119 -8.28 -8.46 -2.05
N PRO A 120 -9.10 -7.52 -2.54
CA PRO A 120 -8.88 -6.92 -3.86
C PRO A 120 -7.66 -5.99 -3.88
N LEU A 121 -7.00 -5.79 -2.74
CA LEU A 121 -5.93 -4.82 -2.56
C LEU A 121 -4.59 -5.55 -2.57
N SER A 122 -3.67 -5.07 -3.40
CA SER A 122 -2.29 -5.53 -3.43
C SER A 122 -1.41 -4.43 -4.02
N PRO A 123 -0.18 -4.22 -3.54
CA PRO A 123 0.53 -4.98 -2.52
C PRO A 123 0.12 -4.59 -1.09
N ILE A 124 0.02 -5.57 -0.18
CA ILE A 124 -0.23 -5.32 1.27
C ILE A 124 0.94 -5.86 2.10
N ILE A 125 1.29 -5.12 3.14
CA ILE A 125 2.17 -5.56 4.22
C ILE A 125 1.42 -5.51 5.56
N VAL A 126 1.66 -6.54 6.37
CA VAL A 126 1.17 -6.63 7.75
C VAL A 126 2.38 -6.74 8.67
N ILE A 127 2.38 -5.99 9.77
CA ILE A 127 3.44 -6.03 10.78
C ILE A 127 2.80 -6.30 12.13
N THR A 128 3.35 -7.25 12.87
CA THR A 128 2.88 -7.63 14.21
C THR A 128 3.92 -7.31 15.27
N ARG A 129 3.42 -7.01 16.46
CA ARG A 129 4.20 -6.96 17.70
C ARG A 129 4.59 -8.36 18.18
N PRO A 130 5.48 -8.48 19.19
CA PRO A 130 5.87 -9.77 19.77
C PRO A 130 4.70 -10.60 20.33
N ASP A 131 3.61 -9.95 20.74
CA ASP A 131 2.38 -10.59 21.22
C ASP A 131 1.47 -11.09 20.08
N GLY A 132 1.86 -10.90 18.82
CA GLY A 132 1.08 -11.28 17.64
C GLY A 132 0.03 -10.26 17.19
N SER A 133 -0.20 -9.19 17.95
CA SER A 133 -1.14 -8.16 17.56
C SER A 133 -0.60 -7.29 16.43
N ILE A 134 -1.48 -6.92 15.48
CA ILE A 134 -1.10 -6.09 14.33
C ILE A 134 -0.79 -4.66 14.81
N VAL A 135 0.36 -4.14 14.43
CA VAL A 135 0.72 -2.71 14.59
C VAL A 135 0.53 -1.93 13.30
N TYR A 136 0.68 -2.59 12.14
CA TYR A 136 0.49 -1.97 10.84
C TYR A 136 -0.14 -2.94 9.86
N VAL A 137 -1.12 -2.48 9.11
CA VAL A 137 -1.62 -3.19 7.94
C VAL A 137 -1.96 -2.19 6.85
N GLY A 138 -1.42 -2.38 5.65
CA GLY A 138 -1.66 -1.45 4.57
C GLY A 138 -0.69 -1.56 3.41
N ALA A 139 -0.59 -0.50 2.62
CA ALA A 139 0.31 -0.43 1.48
C ALA A 139 1.78 -0.38 1.93
N TYR A 140 2.69 -0.60 0.97
CA TYR A 140 4.14 -0.50 1.19
C TYR A 140 4.64 0.94 1.22
N SER A 141 3.87 1.92 0.76
CA SER A 141 4.34 3.29 0.52
C SER A 141 3.18 4.27 0.60
N ASP A 142 3.47 5.50 1.03
CA ASP A 142 2.45 6.55 1.16
C ASP A 142 2.17 7.34 -0.13
N GLY A 143 2.63 6.84 -1.27
CA GLY A 143 2.54 7.50 -2.56
C GLY A 143 1.26 7.21 -3.34
N VAL A 144 0.88 8.14 -4.21
CA VAL A 144 -0.03 7.89 -5.32
C VAL A 144 0.65 6.91 -6.30
N GLN A 145 -0.07 5.89 -6.77
CA GLN A 145 0.33 4.99 -7.87
C GLN A 145 1.63 4.19 -7.65
N CYS A 146 1.62 3.24 -6.71
CA CYS A 146 2.70 2.24 -6.57
C CYS A 146 4.12 2.83 -6.38
N ASN A 147 4.21 4.12 -6.09
CA ASN A 147 5.48 4.83 -6.01
C ASN A 147 6.11 4.58 -4.64
N THR A 148 7.36 4.12 -4.64
CA THR A 148 8.13 3.70 -3.47
C THR A 148 8.64 4.86 -2.60
N GLY A 149 7.96 6.01 -2.60
CA GLY A 149 8.31 7.19 -1.79
C GLY A 149 8.23 6.92 -0.28
N THR A 150 8.70 7.89 0.52
CA THR A 150 8.85 7.85 2.00
C THR A 150 7.78 7.00 2.65
N SER A 151 8.15 5.79 3.05
CA SER A 151 7.19 4.82 3.55
C SER A 151 7.11 4.88 5.06
N MET A 152 5.93 5.20 5.59
CA MET A 152 5.63 5.07 7.01
C MET A 152 5.87 3.66 7.54
N VAL A 153 5.93 2.64 6.68
CA VAL A 153 6.24 1.26 7.05
C VAL A 153 7.54 1.17 7.85
N TYR A 154 8.58 1.93 7.50
CA TYR A 154 9.86 1.87 8.21
C TYR A 154 9.77 2.26 9.68
N ARG A 155 8.81 3.13 10.06
CA ARG A 155 8.56 3.48 11.47
C ARG A 155 8.01 2.30 12.28
N PHE A 156 7.42 1.31 11.61
CA PHE A 156 6.90 0.10 12.22
C PHE A 156 7.88 -1.08 12.14
N LEU A 157 9.06 -0.85 11.55
CA LEU A 157 10.17 -1.81 11.50
C LEU A 157 11.29 -1.45 12.46
N GLU A 158 11.11 -0.43 13.32
CA GLU A 158 12.05 -0.10 14.41
C GLU A 158 12.10 -1.24 15.45
N ASP A 159 12.71 -1.03 16.62
CA ASP A 159 12.74 -2.08 17.66
C ASP A 159 11.31 -2.59 17.95
N PRO A 160 11.03 -3.89 17.75
CA PRO A 160 9.70 -4.45 17.98
C PRO A 160 9.13 -4.16 19.37
N LYS A 161 10.00 -3.98 20.37
CA LYS A 161 9.62 -3.69 21.76
C LYS A 161 9.22 -2.23 21.98
N SER A 162 9.63 -1.32 21.10
CA SER A 162 9.30 0.11 21.17
C SER A 162 8.11 0.50 20.30
N LEU A 163 7.50 -0.46 19.60
CA LEU A 163 6.35 -0.21 18.74
C LEU A 163 5.15 0.34 19.54
N PRO A 164 4.39 1.29 18.98
CA PRO A 164 3.23 1.83 19.66
C PRO A 164 2.12 0.78 19.80
N ALA A 165 1.36 0.85 20.90
CA ALA A 165 0.24 -0.07 21.14
C ALA A 165 -0.95 0.12 20.18
N ARG A 166 -1.00 1.25 19.46
CA ARG A 166 -2.04 1.53 18.47
C ARG A 166 -1.73 0.84 17.15
N THR A 167 -2.75 0.27 16.53
CA THR A 167 -2.66 -0.23 15.16
C THR A 167 -2.89 0.91 14.17
N LEU A 168 -2.05 0.99 13.14
CA LEU A 168 -2.26 1.90 12.03
C LEU A 168 -2.68 1.12 10.78
N VAL A 169 -3.77 1.57 10.18
CA VAL A 169 -4.28 1.04 8.93
C VAL A 169 -3.82 1.99 7.82
N GLY A 170 -2.69 1.66 7.20
CA GLY A 170 -2.01 2.47 6.19
C GLY A 170 -2.66 2.32 4.81
N LEU A 171 -3.92 2.73 4.68
CA LEU A 171 -4.74 2.53 3.48
C LEU A 171 -5.25 3.81 2.83
N ASN A 172 -4.89 4.99 3.36
CA ASN A 172 -5.06 6.29 2.66
C ASN A 172 -4.18 6.43 1.41
N VAL A 173 -3.56 5.33 1.00
CA VAL A 173 -2.50 5.26 0.03
C VAL A 173 -2.94 4.21 -0.97
N LYS A 174 -3.19 4.72 -2.16
CA LYS A 174 -3.80 4.05 -3.31
C LYS A 174 -3.21 2.65 -3.52
N THR A 175 -3.85 1.62 -2.95
CA THR A 175 -3.48 0.22 -3.17
C THR A 175 -4.05 -0.22 -4.51
N CYS A 176 -3.29 -1.04 -5.24
CA CYS A 176 -3.74 -1.48 -6.55
C CYS A 176 -4.70 -2.63 -6.48
N ARG A 177 -5.61 -2.63 -7.45
CA ARG A 177 -6.46 -3.76 -7.72
C ARG A 177 -5.65 -4.88 -8.39
N CYS A 178 -5.89 -6.11 -7.98
CA CYS A 178 -5.49 -7.29 -8.74
C CYS A 178 -6.44 -7.49 -9.92
N VAL A 179 -5.90 -7.87 -11.08
CA VAL A 179 -6.75 -8.23 -12.23
C VAL A 179 -7.10 -9.70 -12.04
N ASP A 180 -8.39 -9.98 -11.94
CA ASP A 180 -8.94 -11.34 -11.89
C ASP A 180 -8.87 -11.99 -13.27
#